data_AF-A0AA95S351-F1
#
_entry.id   AF-A0AA95S351-F1
#
_cell.length_a   1.000
_cell.length_b   1.000
_cell.length_c   1.000
_cell.angle_alpha   90.00
_cell.angle_beta   90.00
_cell.angle_gamma   90.00
#
_symmetry.space_group_name_H-M   'P 1'
#
loop_
_entity.id
_entity.type
_entity.pdbx_description
1 polymer ?
#
loop_
_entity_poly.entity_id
_entity_poly.type
_entity_poly.pdbx_seq_one_letter_code
_entity_poly.pdbx_strand_id
1 'polypeptide(L)'
;MPEQGLYEKYIILDAVTREEKEGPYFVLKPSEDPAAIAAIKKYAEVTEKKELSDDLINWMGRLEFEGVKQPPECDYCGELTDKVRPSPFMGDSASMCKHCWDITKEEYAASHDEHIPVFEDYPHFK
;
A
#
# COMPACT_ATOMS: atom_id res chain seq x y z
N MET A 1 -33.46 5.37 11.31
CA MET A 1 -32.37 6.33 11.55
C MET A 1 -31.16 5.76 10.83
N PRO A 2 -30.56 6.44 9.84
CA PRO A 2 -29.32 5.93 9.28
C PRO A 2 -28.29 5.92 10.41
N GLU A 3 -27.63 4.78 10.61
CA GLU A 3 -26.51 4.67 11.53
C GLU A 3 -25.53 5.79 11.22
N GLN A 4 -25.12 6.57 12.23
CA GLN A 4 -24.04 7.56 12.13
C GLN A 4 -22.71 6.81 11.92
N GLY A 5 -22.61 6.09 10.81
CA GLY A 5 -21.43 5.35 10.40
C GLY A 5 -20.44 6.32 9.79
N LEU A 6 -19.19 6.29 10.27
CA LEU A 6 -17.94 6.75 9.64
C LEU A 6 -17.79 8.18 9.07
N TYR A 7 -18.86 8.89 8.70
CA TYR A 7 -18.79 10.04 7.79
C TYR A 7 -18.73 11.43 8.48
N GLU A 8 -18.91 11.51 9.79
CA GLU A 8 -18.98 12.80 10.52
C GLU A 8 -18.03 12.83 11.75
N LYS A 9 -16.78 12.38 11.59
CA LYS A 9 -15.79 12.40 12.68
C LYS A 9 -14.92 13.66 12.71
N TYR A 10 -14.72 14.30 11.56
CA TYR A 10 -13.79 15.40 11.41
C TYR A 10 -14.43 16.54 10.62
N ILE A 11 -14.18 17.77 11.08
CA ILE A 11 -14.41 18.99 10.29
C ILE A 11 -13.11 19.27 9.55
N ILE A 12 -13.17 19.40 8.22
CA ILE A 12 -12.02 19.71 7.39
C ILE A 12 -12.01 21.21 7.16
N LEU A 13 -10.95 21.87 7.61
CA LEU A 13 -10.76 23.31 7.41
C LEU A 13 -9.62 23.54 6.42
N ASP A 14 -9.80 24.51 5.54
CA ASP A 14 -8.70 25.06 4.77
C ASP A 14 -7.66 25.63 5.73
N ALA A 15 -6.40 25.21 5.59
CA ALA A 15 -5.35 25.63 6.52
C ALA A 15 -5.09 27.15 6.48
N VAL A 16 -5.34 27.79 5.32
CA VAL A 16 -5.10 29.22 5.09
C VAL A 16 -6.35 30.03 5.43
N THR A 17 -7.50 29.71 4.83
CA THR A 17 -8.72 30.52 4.99
C THR A 17 -9.50 30.20 6.25
N ARG A 18 -9.26 29.03 6.86
CA ARG A 18 -10.03 28.48 8.01
C ARG A 18 -11.50 28.21 7.70
N GLU A 19 -11.89 28.26 6.44
CA GLU A 19 -13.23 27.91 6.00
C GLU A 19 -13.40 26.40 5.99
N GLU A 20 -14.59 25.94 6.36
CA GLU A 20 -14.97 24.54 6.25
C GLU A 20 -15.04 24.12 4.79
N LYS A 21 -14.44 22.96 4.51
CA LYS A 21 -14.47 22.34 3.20
C LYS A 21 -15.52 21.24 3.22
N GLU A 22 -16.57 21.44 2.42
CA GLU A 22 -17.60 20.44 2.20
C GLU A 22 -17.13 19.41 1.16
N GLY A 23 -17.45 18.13 1.39
CA GLY A 23 -17.17 17.05 0.46
C GLY A 23 -16.70 15.77 1.14
N PRO A 24 -16.49 14.70 0.34
CA PRO A 24 -15.95 13.45 0.86
C PRO A 24 -14.43 13.57 1.07
N TYR A 25 -14.02 13.61 2.33
CA TYR A 25 -12.61 13.62 2.72
C TYR A 25 -12.23 12.35 3.48
N PHE A 26 -10.97 11.94 3.34
CA PHE A 26 -10.38 10.88 4.14
C PHE A 26 -9.09 11.40 4.77
N VAL A 27 -8.88 11.09 6.06
CA VAL A 27 -7.70 11.53 6.81
C VAL A 27 -6.73 10.36 6.94
N LEU A 28 -5.51 10.56 6.46
CA LEU A 28 -4.43 9.59 6.53
C LEU A 28 -3.41 10.00 7.60
N LYS A 29 -2.94 9.05 8.40
CA LYS A 29 -1.89 9.26 9.41
C LYS A 29 -0.67 8.38 9.11
N PRO A 30 0.13 8.72 8.07
CA PRO A 30 1.19 7.85 7.58
C PRO A 30 2.34 7.65 8.55
N SER A 31 2.49 8.49 9.58
CA SER A 31 3.48 8.30 10.64
C SER A 31 3.19 7.08 11.54
N GLU A 32 1.96 6.58 11.55
CA GLU A 32 1.52 5.46 12.40
C GLU A 32 0.86 4.32 11.62
N ASP A 33 0.58 4.52 10.33
CA ASP A 33 -0.16 3.58 9.50
C ASP A 33 0.56 3.32 8.16
N PRO A 34 1.17 2.13 7.99
CA PRO A 34 1.79 1.73 6.73
C PRO A 34 0.81 1.69 5.53
N ALA A 35 -0.48 1.43 5.76
CA ALA A 35 -1.47 1.46 4.68
C ALA A 35 -1.70 2.89 4.16
N ALA A 36 -1.61 3.88 5.05
CA ALA A 36 -1.64 5.29 4.65
C ALA A 36 -0.44 5.68 3.77
N ILE A 37 0.75 5.12 4.03
CA ILE A 37 1.92 5.30 3.16
C ILE A 37 1.66 4.71 1.77
N ALA A 38 1.15 3.48 1.70
CA ALA A 38 0.83 2.83 0.43
C ALA A 38 -0.19 3.66 -0.39
N ALA A 39 -1.23 4.17 0.26
CA ALA A 39 -2.23 5.04 -0.38
C ALA A 39 -1.62 6.34 -0.91
N ILE A 40 -0.71 6.97 -0.16
CA ILE A 40 -0.02 8.21 -0.59
C ILE A 40 0.89 7.92 -1.79
N LYS A 41 1.69 6.84 -1.76
CA LYS A 41 2.53 6.44 -2.92
C LYS A 41 1.65 6.27 -4.15
N LYS A 42 0.54 5.52 -4.04
CA LYS A 42 -0.34 5.28 -5.18
C LYS A 42 -0.96 6.56 -5.72
N TYR A 43 -1.39 7.45 -4.83
CA TYR A 43 -1.93 8.74 -5.23
C TYR A 43 -0.89 9.60 -5.97
N ALA A 44 0.35 9.62 -5.49
CA ALA A 44 1.44 10.35 -6.13
C ALA A 44 1.77 9.81 -7.54
N GLU A 45 1.64 8.50 -7.76
CA GLU A 45 1.85 7.88 -9.07
C GLU A 45 0.77 8.24 -10.11
N VAL A 46 -0.48 8.34 -9.69
CA VAL A 46 -1.64 8.48 -10.60
C VAL A 46 -2.14 9.91 -10.75
N THR A 47 -1.73 10.82 -9.87
CA THR A 47 -2.16 12.22 -9.94
C THR A 47 -1.53 12.93 -11.14
N GLU A 48 -2.34 13.67 -11.89
CA GLU A 48 -1.86 14.49 -13.02
C GLU A 48 -1.15 15.77 -12.56
N LYS A 49 -1.28 16.12 -11.27
CA LYS A 49 -0.67 17.33 -10.69
C LYS A 49 0.77 17.05 -10.29
N LYS A 50 1.71 17.37 -11.18
CA LYS A 50 3.14 17.09 -10.96
C LYS A 50 3.69 17.66 -9.65
N GLU A 51 3.41 18.92 -9.34
CA GLU A 51 3.89 19.54 -8.09
C GLU A 51 3.41 18.78 -6.85
N LEU A 52 2.14 18.33 -6.86
CA LEU A 52 1.59 17.52 -5.78
C LEU A 52 2.23 16.13 -5.71
N SER A 53 2.52 15.50 -6.85
CA SER A 53 3.25 14.22 -6.89
C SER A 53 4.64 14.36 -6.25
N ASP A 54 5.40 15.37 -6.66
CA ASP A 54 6.75 15.65 -6.13
C ASP A 54 6.70 15.94 -4.62
N ASP A 55 5.72 16.74 -4.15
CA ASP A 55 5.53 17.04 -2.74
C ASP A 55 5.20 15.80 -1.90
N LEU A 56 4.35 14.90 -2.43
CA LEU A 56 4.01 13.65 -1.75
C LEU A 56 5.21 12.70 -1.66
N ILE A 57 6.00 12.59 -2.72
CA ILE A 57 7.23 11.78 -2.74
C ILE A 57 8.24 12.32 -1.72
N ASN A 58 8.46 13.64 -1.70
CA ASN A 58 9.34 14.28 -0.72
C ASN A 58 8.85 14.08 0.71
N TRP A 59 7.54 14.13 0.94
CA TRP A 59 6.96 13.86 2.25
C TRP A 59 7.21 12.41 2.69
N MET A 60 7.00 11.43 1.82
CA MET A 60 7.28 10.02 2.13
C MET A 60 8.76 9.79 2.46
N GLY A 61 9.69 10.39 1.70
CA GLY A 61 11.13 10.29 2.00
C GLY A 61 11.51 10.88 3.37
N ARG A 62 10.81 11.92 3.83
CA ARG A 62 10.99 12.44 5.20
C ARG A 62 10.49 11.45 6.26
N LEU A 63 9.33 10.82 6.05
CA LEU A 63 8.82 9.80 6.97
C LEU A 63 9.78 8.63 7.10
N GLU A 64 10.36 8.18 5.99
CA GLU A 64 11.39 7.14 5.99
C GLU A 64 12.63 7.58 6.77
N PHE A 65 13.12 8.80 6.54
CA PHE A 65 14.25 9.37 7.28
C PHE A 65 13.97 9.49 8.79
N GLU A 66 12.72 9.77 9.17
CA GLU A 66 12.24 9.82 10.56
C GLU A 66 12.09 8.43 11.19
N GLY A 67 12.35 7.35 10.44
CA GLY A 67 12.28 5.97 10.92
C GLY A 67 10.87 5.40 10.95
N VAL A 68 9.92 6.01 10.23
CA VAL A 68 8.57 5.46 10.08
C VAL A 68 8.66 4.15 9.29
N LYS A 69 8.07 3.09 9.84
CA LYS A 69 8.05 1.78 9.22
C LYS A 69 7.32 1.84 7.87
N GLN A 70 8.03 1.56 6.80
CA GLN A 70 7.45 1.46 5.47
C GLN A 70 6.72 0.10 5.30
N PRO A 71 5.60 0.06 4.56
CA PRO A 71 5.04 -1.20 4.11
C PRO A 71 6.05 -1.92 3.18
N PRO A 72 6.08 -3.27 3.19
CA PRO A 72 6.93 -4.00 2.25
C PRO A 72 6.52 -3.74 0.79
N GLU A 73 7.50 -3.78 -0.10
CA GLU A 73 7.32 -3.66 -1.55
C GLU A 73 7.41 -5.04 -2.19
N CYS A 74 6.55 -5.28 -3.19
CA CYS A 74 6.64 -6.48 -4.02
C CYS A 74 7.73 -6.30 -5.08
N ASP A 75 8.72 -7.17 -5.14
CA ASP A 75 9.81 -7.09 -6.12
C ASP A 75 9.33 -7.37 -7.56
N TYR A 76 8.17 -8.01 -7.72
CA TYR A 76 7.61 -8.38 -9.03
C TYR A 76 6.77 -7.27 -9.66
N CYS A 77 6.09 -6.46 -8.86
CA CYS A 77 5.20 -5.40 -9.36
C CYS A 77 5.51 -3.99 -8.85
N GLY A 78 6.41 -3.81 -7.88
CA GLY A 78 6.75 -2.51 -7.27
C GLY A 78 5.65 -1.91 -6.38
N GLU A 79 4.54 -2.63 -6.19
CA GLU A 79 3.45 -2.14 -5.36
C GLU A 79 3.76 -2.36 -3.87
N LEU A 80 3.44 -1.35 -3.05
CA LEU A 80 3.47 -1.48 -1.60
C LEU A 80 2.29 -2.33 -1.13
N THR A 81 2.55 -3.25 -0.22
CA THR A 81 1.56 -4.22 0.27
C THR A 81 1.68 -4.41 1.78
N ASP A 82 0.71 -5.08 2.40
CA ASP A 82 0.74 -5.44 3.82
C ASP A 82 1.68 -6.62 4.09
N LYS A 83 1.77 -7.56 3.13
CA LYS A 83 2.50 -8.82 3.28
C LYS A 83 3.21 -9.21 1.98
N VAL A 84 4.47 -9.61 2.12
CA VAL A 84 5.24 -10.25 1.05
C VAL A 84 5.81 -11.58 1.51
N ARG A 85 5.95 -12.52 0.57
CA ARG A 85 6.56 -13.83 0.78
C ARG A 85 7.74 -14.01 -0.18
N PRO A 86 8.86 -14.61 0.25
CA PRO A 86 9.92 -14.98 -0.67
C PRO A 86 9.42 -15.86 -1.82
N SER A 87 10.00 -15.65 -3.00
CA SER A 87 9.71 -16.42 -4.21
C SER A 87 9.75 -17.93 -3.96
N PRO A 88 8.83 -18.72 -4.57
CA PRO A 88 8.84 -20.17 -4.44
C PRO A 88 9.99 -20.82 -5.22
N PHE A 89 10.71 -20.07 -6.06
CA PHE A 89 11.72 -20.60 -6.96
C PHE A 89 13.11 -20.62 -6.34
N MET A 90 13.76 -21.79 -6.42
CA MET A 90 15.11 -21.97 -5.86
C MET A 90 16.11 -21.03 -6.54
N GLY A 91 16.80 -20.22 -5.74
CA GLY A 91 17.79 -19.25 -6.23
C GLY A 91 17.23 -17.86 -6.54
N ASP A 92 15.91 -17.68 -6.49
CA ASP A 92 15.30 -16.37 -6.50
C ASP A 92 15.22 -15.80 -5.08
N SER A 93 15.70 -14.58 -4.89
CA SER A 93 15.68 -13.86 -3.60
C SER A 93 14.61 -12.78 -3.54
N ALA A 94 13.84 -12.62 -4.62
CA ALA A 94 12.74 -11.68 -4.70
C ALA A 94 11.57 -12.09 -3.80
N SER A 95 10.78 -11.10 -3.39
CA SER A 95 9.58 -11.22 -2.57
C SER A 95 8.34 -10.81 -3.36
N MET A 96 7.27 -11.58 -3.19
CA MET A 96 6.02 -11.43 -3.93
C MET A 96 4.88 -11.01 -3.01
N CYS A 97 3.99 -10.15 -3.49
CA CYS A 97 2.67 -9.96 -2.90
C CYS A 97 1.74 -11.10 -3.28
N LYS A 98 0.57 -11.18 -2.63
CA LYS A 98 -0.45 -12.20 -2.89
C LYS A 98 -0.86 -12.26 -4.36
N HIS A 99 -1.06 -11.10 -5.00
CA HIS A 99 -1.52 -11.06 -6.38
C HIS A 99 -0.52 -11.69 -7.35
N CYS A 100 0.77 -11.33 -7.23
CA CYS A 100 1.81 -11.95 -8.04
C CYS A 100 1.96 -13.44 -7.73
N TRP A 101 1.84 -13.83 -6.45
CA TRP A 101 1.88 -15.23 -6.05
C TRP A 101 0.77 -16.06 -6.70
N ASP A 102 -0.46 -15.57 -6.71
CA ASP A 102 -1.61 -16.29 -7.27
C ASP A 102 -1.45 -16.50 -8.79
N ILE A 103 -0.99 -15.47 -9.51
CA ILE A 103 -0.68 -15.60 -10.95
C ILE A 103 0.41 -16.65 -11.18
N THR A 104 1.53 -16.55 -10.45
CA THR A 104 2.63 -17.51 -10.57
C THR A 104 2.21 -18.92 -10.23
N LYS A 105 1.32 -19.10 -9.25
CA LYS A 105 0.77 -20.41 -8.90
C LYS A 105 -0.02 -21.03 -10.05
N GLU A 106 -0.86 -20.24 -10.72
CA GLU A 106 -1.64 -20.69 -11.88
C GLU A 106 -0.73 -21.04 -13.07
N GLU A 107 0.22 -20.17 -13.40
CA GLU A 107 1.15 -20.36 -14.52
C GLU A 107 2.07 -21.58 -14.30
N TYR A 108 2.55 -21.78 -13.07
CA TYR A 108 3.43 -22.88 -12.74
C TYR A 108 2.71 -24.23 -12.79
N ALA A 109 1.49 -24.28 -12.25
CA ALA A 109 0.64 -25.47 -12.34
C ALA A 109 0.32 -25.83 -13.80
N ALA A 110 0.05 -24.84 -14.65
CA ALA A 110 -0.21 -25.07 -16.07
C ALA A 110 1.02 -25.57 -16.85
N SER A 111 2.23 -25.19 -16.43
CA SER A 111 3.47 -25.48 -17.16
C SER A 111 4.19 -26.76 -16.70
N HIS A 112 4.14 -27.05 -15.39
CA HIS A 112 4.94 -28.12 -14.77
C HIS A 112 4.09 -29.22 -14.11
N ASP A 113 2.75 -29.09 -14.10
CA ASP A 113 1.84 -29.98 -13.33
C ASP A 113 2.20 -30.06 -11.84
N GLU A 114 2.86 -29.01 -11.32
CA GLU A 114 3.32 -28.88 -9.95
C GLU A 114 2.59 -27.73 -9.24
N HIS A 115 2.24 -27.92 -7.98
CA HIS A 115 1.56 -26.92 -7.17
C HIS A 115 2.50 -26.31 -6.13
N ILE A 116 2.67 -25.00 -6.20
CA ILE A 116 3.31 -24.23 -5.13
C ILE A 116 2.31 -23.99 -3.97
N PRO A 117 2.79 -23.80 -2.72
CA PRO A 117 1.93 -23.59 -1.55
C PRO A 117 0.98 -22.39 -1.67
N VAL A 118 -0.03 -22.32 -0.81
CA VAL A 118 -0.90 -21.13 -0.70
C VAL A 118 -0.09 -19.98 -0.09
N PHE A 119 -0.35 -18.75 -0.52
CA PHE A 119 0.38 -17.56 -0.08
C PHE A 119 0.35 -17.42 1.45
N GLU A 120 -0.85 -17.56 2.03
CA GLU A 120 -1.17 -17.38 3.45
C GLU A 120 -0.48 -18.39 4.37
N ASP A 121 -0.08 -19.55 3.86
CA ASP A 121 0.56 -20.61 4.64
C ASP A 121 2.02 -20.28 5.00
N TYR A 122 2.49 -19.07 4.70
CA TYR A 122 3.84 -18.66 5.04
C TYR A 122 4.00 -18.53 6.57
N PRO A 123 4.89 -19.30 7.23
CA PRO A 123 4.95 -19.36 8.70
C PRO A 123 5.25 -18.04 9.41
N HIS A 124 5.71 -17.02 8.68
CA HIS A 124 6.01 -15.70 9.22
C HIS A 124 4.85 -14.71 9.11
N PHE A 125 3.76 -15.08 8.42
CA PHE A 125 2.51 -14.34 8.48
C PHE A 125 1.82 -14.66 9.81
N LYS A 126 1.95 -13.73 10.76
CA LYS A 126 1.14 -13.73 11.99
C LYS A 126 -0.22 -13.08 11.74
#